data_AF-A0A5K3F0B0-F1
#
_entry.id   AF-A0A5K3F0B0-F1
#
_cell.length_a   1.000
_cell.length_b   1.000
_cell.length_c   1.000
_cell.angle_alpha   90.00
_cell.angle_beta   90.00
_cell.angle_gamma   90.00
#
_symmetry.space_group_name_H-M   'P 1'
#
loop_
_entity.id
_entity.type
_entity.pdbx_description
1 polymer ?
#
loop_
_entity_poly.entity_id
_entity_poly.type
_entity_poly.pdbx_seq_one_letter_code
_entity_poly.pdbx_strand_id
1 'polypeptide(L)' 'MNCIRRVFFVAGRCNKYFSTATKCAPKISILGACGGIGQPLALLMKQSLFVSEIALYDIANAAGVAA' A
#
# COMPACT_ATOMS: atom_id res chain seq x y z
N MET A 1 -13.80 -5.66 -1.28
CA MET A 1 -14.91 -6.19 -0.47
C MET A 1 -14.36 -6.36 0.95
N ASN A 2 -14.60 -5.48 1.92
CA ASN A 2 -15.83 -5.37 2.71
C ASN A 2 -15.78 -4.06 3.52
N CYS A 3 -16.75 -3.16 3.35
CA CYS A 3 -17.06 -2.15 4.36
C CYS A 3 -18.57 -2.03 4.43
N ILE A 4 -19.11 -2.69 5.46
CA ILE A 4 -20.53 -2.80 5.74
C ILE A 4 -21.05 -1.43 6.15
N ARG A 5 -21.83 -0.84 5.23
CA ARG A 5 -23.05 -0.04 5.43
C ARG A 5 -23.29 0.38 6.89
N ARG A 6 -22.99 1.63 7.23
CA ARG A 6 -23.52 2.29 8.43
C ARG A 6 -24.61 3.29 8.04
N VAL A 7 -25.83 2.94 8.44
CA VAL A 7 -27.00 3.81 8.48
C VAL A 7 -26.68 4.98 9.41
N PHE A 8 -26.79 6.21 8.90
CA PHE A 8 -26.56 7.43 9.66
C PHE A 8 -27.85 7.78 10.42
N PHE A 9 -27.87 7.51 11.73
CA PHE A 9 -28.82 8.10 12.66
C PHE A 9 -28.16 9.35 13.27
N VAL A 10 -28.66 10.53 12.93
CA VAL A 10 -28.17 11.82 13.45
C VAL A 10 -28.96 12.17 14.70
N ALA A 11 -28.31 12.03 15.87
CA ALA A 11 -28.75 12.66 17.11
C ALA A 11 -27.52 13.22 17.85
N GLY A 12 -27.59 14.48 18.21
CA GLY A 12 -26.46 15.32 18.59
C GLY A 12 -25.68 14.87 19.82
N ARG A 13 -24.35 15.09 19.76
CA ARG A 13 -23.44 15.18 20.90
C ARG A 13 -22.19 15.93 20.45
N CYS A 14 -21.84 17.02 21.15
CA CYS A 14 -20.52 17.64 21.07
C CYS A 14 -19.51 16.59 21.58
N ASN A 15 -18.83 15.94 20.65
CA ASN A 15 -17.78 14.97 20.93
C ASN A 15 -16.57 15.41 20.10
N LYS A 16 -15.41 15.53 20.73
CA LYS A 16 -14.19 15.96 20.01
C LYS A 16 -14.00 15.05 18.82
N TYR A 17 -13.92 15.62 17.61
CA TYR A 17 -13.61 14.89 16.39
C TYR A 17 -12.17 14.38 16.51
N PHE A 18 -11.98 13.27 17.24
CA PHE A 18 -10.76 12.51 17.16
C PHE A 18 -10.80 11.83 15.80
N SER A 19 -10.35 12.56 14.79
CA SER A 19 -10.07 12.01 13.47
C SER A 19 -9.02 10.95 13.67
N THR A 20 -9.43 9.69 13.77
CA THR A 20 -8.50 8.57 13.60
C THR A 20 -7.97 8.71 12.19
N ALA A 21 -6.78 9.29 12.02
CA ALA A 21 -6.10 9.23 10.75
C ALA A 21 -6.02 7.75 10.35
N THR A 22 -6.50 7.42 9.17
CA THR A 22 -6.31 6.08 8.59
C THR A 22 -4.83 5.76 8.72
N LYS A 23 -4.49 4.61 9.33
CA LYS A 23 -3.09 4.19 9.51
C LYS A 23 -2.37 4.35 8.18
N CYS A 24 -1.35 5.21 8.14
CA CYS A 24 -0.62 5.51 6.92
C CYS A 24 0.27 4.29 6.63
N ALA A 25 -0.17 3.42 5.73
CA ALA A 25 0.63 2.27 5.35
C ALA A 25 1.91 2.76 4.64
N PRO A 26 3.09 2.21 4.97
CA PRO A 26 4.38 2.68 4.47
C PRO A 26 4.45 2.58 2.94
N LYS A 27 5.03 3.63 2.35
CA LYS A 27 5.50 3.66 0.96
C LYS A 27 6.93 3.15 0.94
N ILE A 28 7.24 2.21 0.06
CA ILE A 28 8.55 1.56 0.02
C ILE A 28 9.13 1.69 -1.38
N SER A 29 10.44 1.96 -1.46
CA SER A 29 11.20 1.98 -2.71
C SER A 29 12.22 0.85 -2.74
N ILE A 30 12.31 0.13 -3.85
CA ILE A 30 13.31 -0.92 -4.09
C ILE A 30 14.30 -0.39 -5.13
N LEU A 31 15.56 -0.30 -4.75
CA LEU A 31 16.68 0.03 -5.65
C LEU A 31 17.29 -1.29 -6.15
N GLY A 32 17.41 -1.45 -7.48
CA GLY A 32 17.84 -2.69 -8.12
C GLY A 32 16.71 -3.70 -8.38
N ALA A 33 15.53 -3.21 -8.74
CA ALA A 33 14.34 -4.05 -8.94
C ALA A 33 14.43 -5.03 -10.13
N CYS A 34 15.31 -4.81 -11.11
CA CYS A 34 15.55 -5.71 -12.25
C CYS A 34 16.54 -6.84 -11.91
N GLY A 35 17.21 -6.80 -10.76
CA GLY A 35 18.10 -7.89 -10.34
C GLY A 35 17.33 -9.18 -10.04
N GLY A 36 18.03 -10.32 -10.04
CA GLY A 36 17.44 -11.63 -9.74
C GLY A 36 16.80 -11.73 -8.34
N ILE A 37 17.16 -10.84 -7.42
CA ILE A 37 16.54 -10.70 -6.10
C ILE A 37 15.48 -9.59 -6.09
N GLY A 38 15.69 -8.51 -6.83
CA GLY A 38 14.78 -7.36 -6.89
C GLY A 38 13.39 -7.72 -7.42
N GLN A 39 13.34 -8.59 -8.43
CA GLN A 39 12.07 -9.05 -9.02
C GLN A 39 11.21 -9.89 -8.06
N PRO A 40 11.70 -10.97 -7.42
CA PRO A 40 10.91 -11.74 -6.47
C PRO A 40 10.60 -10.93 -5.20
N LEU A 41 11.50 -10.05 -4.76
CA LEU A 41 11.24 -9.16 -3.62
C LEU A 41 10.09 -8.19 -3.93
N ALA A 42 10.08 -7.58 -5.12
CA ALA A 42 8.98 -6.71 -5.55
C ALA A 42 7.63 -7.44 -5.57
N LEU A 43 7.60 -8.69 -6.05
CA LEU A 43 6.40 -9.53 -6.04
C LEU A 43 5.92 -9.84 -4.62
N LEU A 44 6.82 -10.26 -3.72
CA LEU A 44 6.49 -10.56 -2.33
C LEU A 44 5.98 -9.32 -1.59
N MET A 45 6.62 -8.17 -1.80
CA MET A 45 6.17 -6.90 -1.21
C MET A 45 4.78 -6.50 -1.71
N LYS A 46 4.48 -6.75 -2.99
CA LYS A 46 3.15 -6.46 -3.57
C LYS A 46 2.04 -7.33 -2.98
N GLN A 47 2.35 -8.55 -2.55
CA GLN A 47 1.40 -9.46 -1.89
C GLN A 47 1.15 -9.10 -0.41
N SER A 48 2.00 -8.27 0.20
CA SER A 48 1.86 -7.90 1.59
C SER A 48 0.77 -6.84 1.82
N LEU A 49 -0.09 -7.05 2.82
CA LEU A 49 -1.13 -6.09 3.22
C LEU A 49 -0.59 -4.88 3.99
N PHE A 50 0.72 -4.87 4.27
CA PHE A 50 1.37 -3.85 5.07
C PHE A 50 1.93 -2.71 4.23
N VAL A 51 1.91 -2.82 2.90
CA VAL A 51 2.51 -1.84 2.00
C VAL A 51 1.42 -1.14 1.20
N SER A 52 1.44 0.19 1.17
CA SER A 52 0.49 0.98 0.39
C SER A 52 0.92 1.09 -1.07
N GLU A 53 2.19 1.44 -1.28
CA GLU A 53 2.76 1.76 -2.58
C GLU A 53 4.20 1.25 -2.66
N ILE A 54 4.57 0.76 -3.83
CA ILE A 54 5.91 0.26 -4.14
C ILE A 54 6.44 1.03 -5.33
N ALA A 55 7.58 1.69 -5.15
CA ALA A 55 8.34 2.32 -6.23
C ALA A 55 9.55 1.43 -6.58
N LEU A 56 9.70 1.08 -7.85
CA LEU A 56 10.79 0.23 -8.34
C LEU A 56 11.77 1.10 -9.13
N TYR A 57 13.04 1.05 -8.75
CA TYR A 57 14.10 1.79 -9.43
C TYR A 57 15.21 0.83 -9.84
N ASP A 58 15.72 1.00 -11.06
CA ASP A 58 16.91 0.30 -11.56
C ASP A 58 17.60 1.17 -12.62
N ILE A 59 18.88 0.93 -12.85
CA ILE A 59 19.69 1.57 -13.89
C ILE A 59 19.40 0.93 -15.24
N ALA A 60 19.24 -0.40 -15.27
CA ALA A 60 18.84 -1.13 -16.46
C ALA A 60 17.32 -1.25 -16.50
N ASN A 61 16.71 -0.99 -17.66
CA ASN A 61 15.26 -1.12 -17.81
C ASN A 61 14.84 -2.54 -17.42
N ALA A 62 13.88 -2.67 -16.50
CA ALA A 62 13.41 -3.97 -16.07
C ALA A 62 12.85 -4.73 -17.27
N ALA A 63 13.59 -5.72 -17.76
CA ALA A 63 13.06 -6.70 -18.70
C ALA A 63 11.95 -7.43 -17.94
N GLY A 64 10.70 -7.14 -18.29
CA GLY A 64 9.54 -7.71 -17.63
C GLY A 64 9.56 -9.23 -17.84
N VAL A 65 9.98 -9.98 -16.82
CA VAL A 65 9.82 -11.44 -16.78
C VAL A 65 8.38 -11.82 -16.37
N ALA A 66 7.55 -10.83 -16.00
CA ALA A 66 6.14 -10.99 -15.66
C ALA A 66 5.24 -10.02 -16.46
N ALA A 67 5.41 -10.03 -17.79
CA ALA A 67 4.31 -9.70 -18.72
C ALA A 67 3.47 -10.96 -18.95
#